data_AF-A0A955EGB3-F1
#
_entry.id   AF-A0A955EGB3-F1
#
_cell.length_a   1.000
_cell.length_b   1.000
_cell.length_c   1.000
_cell.angle_alpha   90.00
_cell.angle_beta   90.00
_cell.angle_gamma   90.00
#
_symmetry.space_group_name_H-M   'P 1'
#
loop_
_entity.id
_entity.type
_entity.pdbx_description
1 polymer ?
#
loop_
_entity_poly.entity_id
_entity_poly.type
_entity_poly.pdbx_seq_one_letter_code
_entity_poly.pdbx_strand_id
1 'polypeptide(L)'
;MTSTPAQTGSQRFDEELDHAFQAVRGALTQMLSSVQADPDRPQDIARRFRINKNLAWKLSKIVTVTDPHTIIANIPGVTGMNTILGAFESGGAPAATVDAARSALVDFDRVIEVHVGDRSTLQLVLSSNAPHKVPQEQLHATRKMAYQGNSAIWGIQARVRFASFFLAPNRDHPSLLDTASLGGLVDVRRLRADVGTPLFMRFSYNDDGTIRTGPEPEPIEPGNGQPNPMLLMREFCSTPIPDFRALRDGSYTRFQLAPGPIGNRGRHTWVYGECTRAFASRFRDENNTVGEHVAPVQIAAEWLLADLQVHRDLKFA
;
A
#
# COMPACT_ATOMS: atom_id res chain seq x y z
N MET A 1 14.65 27.56 -31.91
CA MET A 1 14.26 26.13 -31.92
C MET A 1 13.94 25.74 -30.49
N THR A 2 12.67 25.79 -30.13
CA THR A 2 12.17 25.37 -28.81
C THR A 2 12.17 23.84 -28.79
N SER A 3 13.11 23.27 -28.05
CA SER A 3 13.17 21.84 -27.76
C SER A 3 11.96 21.45 -26.93
N THR A 4 11.07 20.65 -27.52
CA THR A 4 10.00 19.97 -26.78
C THR A 4 10.64 19.12 -25.67
N PRO A 5 10.25 19.27 -24.39
CA PRO A 5 10.77 18.44 -23.32
C PRO A 5 10.42 16.97 -23.61
N ALA A 6 11.38 16.07 -23.40
CA ALA A 6 11.17 14.63 -23.57
C ALA A 6 10.02 14.18 -22.66
N GLN A 7 8.97 13.60 -23.24
CA GLN A 7 7.89 12.98 -22.48
C GLN A 7 8.49 11.93 -21.54
N THR A 8 8.11 12.00 -20.27
CA THR A 8 8.45 10.94 -19.31
C THR A 8 7.72 9.65 -19.72
N GLY A 9 8.31 8.47 -19.50
CA GLY A 9 7.71 7.20 -19.89
C GLY A 9 6.26 7.00 -19.38
N SER A 10 5.92 7.60 -18.24
CA SER A 10 4.55 7.60 -17.70
C SER A 10 3.57 8.41 -18.56
N GLN A 11 3.96 9.57 -19.08
CA GLN A 11 3.09 10.41 -19.92
C GLN A 11 2.74 9.70 -21.23
N ARG A 12 3.73 9.02 -21.83
CA ARG A 12 3.53 8.26 -23.06
C ARG A 12 2.57 7.09 -22.86
N PHE A 13 2.70 6.36 -21.75
CA PHE A 13 1.77 5.28 -21.41
C PHE A 13 0.33 5.78 -21.26
N ASP A 14 0.13 6.84 -20.48
CA ASP A 14 -1.21 7.40 -20.23
C ASP A 14 -1.85 7.89 -21.54
N GLU A 15 -1.10 8.58 -22.40
CA GLU A 15 -1.58 9.05 -23.71
C GLU A 15 -1.95 7.89 -24.65
N GLU A 16 -1.11 6.86 -24.76
CA GLU A 16 -1.38 5.69 -25.61
C GLU A 16 -2.60 4.89 -25.11
N LEU A 17 -2.74 4.74 -23.79
CA LEU A 17 -3.87 4.05 -23.16
C LEU A 17 -5.18 4.81 -23.36
N ASP A 18 -5.17 6.13 -23.12
CA ASP A 18 -6.35 6.99 -23.32
C ASP A 18 -6.78 6.99 -24.79
N HIS A 19 -5.83 7.14 -25.72
CA HIS A 19 -6.12 7.10 -27.15
C HIS A 19 -6.76 5.76 -27.57
N ALA A 20 -6.18 4.63 -27.15
CA ALA A 20 -6.72 3.31 -27.46
C ALA A 20 -8.11 3.09 -26.84
N PHE A 21 -8.32 3.54 -25.61
CA PHE A 21 -9.62 3.44 -24.95
C PHE A 21 -10.68 4.32 -25.63
N GLN A 22 -10.35 5.56 -26.04
CA GLN A 22 -11.28 6.40 -26.79
C GLN A 22 -11.64 5.80 -28.16
N ALA A 23 -10.70 5.12 -28.82
CA ALA A 23 -11.00 4.39 -30.05
C ALA A 23 -12.02 3.27 -29.83
N VAL A 24 -11.86 2.47 -28.76
CA VAL A 24 -12.84 1.44 -28.36
C VAL A 24 -14.21 2.07 -28.07
N ARG A 25 -14.24 3.14 -27.27
CA ARG A 25 -15.47 3.86 -26.94
C ARG A 25 -16.18 4.37 -28.19
N GLY A 26 -15.45 5.03 -29.08
CA GLY A 26 -15.98 5.58 -30.33
C GLY A 26 -16.60 4.50 -31.21
N ALA A 27 -15.88 3.40 -31.41
CA ALA A 27 -16.35 2.29 -32.23
C ALA A 27 -17.59 1.60 -31.64
N LEU A 28 -17.63 1.37 -30.33
CA LEU A 28 -18.82 0.79 -29.66
C LEU A 28 -20.03 1.74 -29.70
N THR A 29 -19.79 3.05 -29.57
CA THR A 29 -20.84 4.08 -29.69
C THR A 29 -21.44 4.10 -31.09
N GLN A 30 -20.60 4.02 -32.12
CA GLN A 30 -21.05 3.95 -33.51
C GLN A 30 -21.84 2.66 -33.78
N MET A 31 -21.37 1.52 -33.27
CA MET A 31 -22.07 0.23 -33.39
C MET A 31 -23.46 0.30 -32.74
N LEU A 32 -23.58 0.81 -31.50
CA LEU A 32 -24.87 1.01 -30.83
C LEU A 32 -25.80 1.93 -31.62
N SER A 33 -25.26 3.04 -32.13
CA SER A 33 -26.03 4.03 -32.90
C SER A 33 -26.58 3.43 -34.21
N SER A 34 -25.80 2.56 -34.88
CA SER A 34 -26.20 1.91 -36.14
C SER A 34 -27.47 1.06 -36.03
N VAL A 35 -27.77 0.56 -34.83
CA VAL A 35 -28.96 -0.24 -34.53
C VAL A 35 -29.96 0.50 -33.65
N GLN A 36 -29.75 1.80 -33.41
CA GLN A 36 -30.59 2.64 -32.53
C GLN A 36 -30.73 2.04 -31.12
N ALA A 37 -29.64 1.49 -30.58
CA ALA A 37 -29.59 0.99 -29.21
C ALA A 37 -29.18 2.11 -28.26
N ASP A 38 -30.00 2.37 -27.25
CA ASP A 38 -29.76 3.42 -26.26
C ASP A 38 -28.79 2.91 -25.16
N PRO A 39 -27.57 3.46 -25.05
CA PRO A 39 -26.60 3.05 -24.04
C PRO A 39 -27.06 3.34 -22.60
N ASP A 40 -27.99 4.28 -22.38
CA ASP A 40 -28.51 4.58 -21.04
C ASP A 40 -29.53 3.55 -20.56
N ARG A 41 -29.96 2.63 -21.44
CA ARG A 41 -30.95 1.59 -21.16
C ARG A 41 -30.38 0.18 -21.33
N PRO A 42 -29.40 -0.24 -20.50
CA PRO A 42 -28.71 -1.52 -20.65
C PRO A 42 -29.64 -2.74 -20.56
N GLN A 43 -30.76 -2.67 -19.82
CA GLN A 43 -31.73 -3.76 -19.77
C GLN A 43 -32.43 -3.98 -21.12
N ASP A 44 -32.66 -2.90 -21.87
CA ASP A 44 -33.30 -2.97 -23.19
C ASP A 44 -32.33 -3.53 -24.23
N ILE A 45 -31.05 -3.15 -24.14
CA ILE A 45 -29.96 -3.77 -24.91
C ILE A 45 -29.89 -5.28 -24.62
N ALA A 46 -29.85 -5.68 -23.35
CA ALA A 46 -29.78 -7.08 -22.95
C ALA A 46 -30.94 -7.91 -23.52
N ARG A 47 -32.18 -7.39 -23.45
CA ARG A 47 -33.37 -8.06 -23.99
C ARG A 47 -33.34 -8.15 -25.51
N ARG A 48 -33.04 -7.05 -26.19
CA ARG A 48 -33.09 -6.95 -27.65
C ARG A 48 -32.03 -7.84 -28.31
N PHE A 49 -30.80 -7.80 -27.82
CA PHE A 49 -29.67 -8.53 -28.40
C PHE A 49 -29.40 -9.87 -27.69
N ARG A 50 -30.25 -10.25 -26.72
CA ARG A 50 -30.16 -11.52 -25.97
C ARG A 50 -28.79 -11.76 -25.31
N ILE A 51 -28.11 -10.69 -24.91
CA ILE A 51 -26.85 -10.76 -24.15
C ILE A 51 -27.12 -10.73 -22.65
N ASN A 52 -26.18 -11.27 -21.87
CA ASN A 52 -26.26 -11.24 -20.41
C ASN A 52 -26.37 -9.79 -19.89
N LYS A 53 -27.23 -9.55 -18.88
CA LYS A 53 -27.46 -8.24 -18.27
C LYS A 53 -26.16 -7.55 -17.81
N ASN A 54 -25.20 -8.31 -17.29
CA ASN A 54 -23.89 -7.80 -16.86
C ASN A 54 -23.07 -7.30 -18.06
N LEU A 55 -23.06 -8.03 -19.19
CA LEU A 55 -22.37 -7.59 -20.40
C LEU A 55 -23.00 -6.33 -20.99
N ALA A 56 -24.34 -6.24 -21.02
CA ALA A 56 -25.03 -5.05 -21.46
C ALA A 56 -24.75 -3.83 -20.55
N TRP A 57 -24.71 -4.04 -19.24
CA TRP A 57 -24.33 -3.00 -18.27
C TRP A 57 -22.88 -2.53 -18.50
N LYS A 58 -21.92 -3.46 -18.69
CA LYS A 58 -20.52 -3.10 -18.98
C LYS A 58 -20.39 -2.32 -20.28
N LEU A 59 -21.08 -2.74 -21.34
CA LEU A 59 -21.12 -2.03 -22.63
C LEU A 59 -21.64 -0.60 -22.46
N SER A 60 -22.79 -0.44 -21.77
CA SER A 60 -23.36 0.86 -21.42
C SER A 60 -22.34 1.74 -20.68
N LYS A 61 -21.64 1.19 -19.69
CA LYS A 61 -20.66 1.96 -18.91
C LYS A 61 -19.42 2.40 -19.70
N ILE A 62 -18.93 1.57 -20.62
CA ILE A 62 -17.79 1.96 -21.48
C ILE A 62 -18.12 3.21 -22.28
N VAL A 63 -19.38 3.32 -22.76
CA VAL A 63 -19.85 4.40 -23.61
C VAL A 63 -20.25 5.65 -22.82
N THR A 64 -20.84 5.48 -21.63
CA THR A 64 -21.46 6.59 -20.87
C THR A 64 -20.56 7.21 -19.79
N VAL A 65 -19.62 6.46 -19.22
CA VAL A 65 -18.78 6.95 -18.11
C VAL A 65 -17.72 7.92 -18.63
N THR A 66 -17.56 9.10 -18.04
CA THR A 66 -16.64 10.11 -18.57
C THR A 66 -15.17 9.74 -18.37
N ASP A 67 -14.78 9.27 -17.17
CA ASP A 67 -13.39 8.98 -16.81
C ASP A 67 -12.95 7.56 -17.22
N PRO A 68 -11.99 7.42 -18.17
CA PRO A 68 -11.42 6.14 -18.59
C PRO A 68 -10.88 5.29 -17.45
N HIS A 69 -10.19 5.90 -16.48
CA HIS A 69 -9.50 5.17 -15.42
C HIS A 69 -10.46 4.38 -14.52
N THR A 70 -11.72 4.82 -14.43
CA THR A 70 -12.76 4.16 -13.62
C THR A 70 -13.36 2.93 -14.29
N ILE A 71 -13.26 2.81 -15.62
CA ILE A 71 -13.97 1.77 -16.39
C ILE A 71 -13.05 0.86 -17.19
N ILE A 72 -11.79 1.25 -17.44
CA ILE A 72 -10.80 0.43 -18.15
C ILE A 72 -10.69 -0.99 -17.56
N ALA A 73 -10.62 -1.10 -16.22
CA ALA A 73 -10.56 -2.40 -15.53
C ALA A 73 -11.85 -3.24 -15.68
N ASN A 74 -12.97 -2.61 -16.03
CA ASN A 74 -14.28 -3.26 -16.16
C ASN A 74 -14.60 -3.71 -17.59
N ILE A 75 -13.76 -3.35 -18.58
CA ILE A 75 -13.94 -3.79 -19.97
C ILE A 75 -14.01 -5.33 -20.01
N PRO A 76 -15.03 -5.92 -20.66
CA PRO A 76 -15.12 -7.37 -20.79
C PRO A 76 -13.86 -7.95 -21.45
N GLY A 77 -13.43 -9.14 -21.02
CA GLY A 77 -12.38 -9.88 -21.71
C GLY A 77 -12.80 -10.31 -23.12
N VAL A 78 -11.87 -10.89 -23.88
CA VAL A 78 -12.06 -11.29 -25.29
C VAL A 78 -13.35 -12.08 -25.52
N THR A 79 -13.64 -13.09 -24.69
CA THR A 79 -14.87 -13.89 -24.79
C THR A 79 -16.15 -13.05 -24.61
N GLY A 80 -16.14 -12.14 -23.64
CA GLY A 80 -17.26 -11.25 -23.38
C GLY A 80 -17.48 -10.26 -24.52
N MET A 81 -16.40 -9.71 -25.07
CA MET A 81 -16.49 -8.82 -26.23
C MET A 81 -16.94 -9.55 -27.49
N ASN A 82 -16.44 -10.76 -27.76
CA ASN A 82 -16.90 -11.56 -28.90
C ASN A 82 -18.40 -11.90 -28.79
N THR A 83 -18.90 -12.14 -27.58
CA THR A 83 -20.34 -12.34 -27.34
C THR A 83 -21.14 -11.09 -27.68
N ILE A 84 -20.65 -9.91 -27.29
CA ILE A 84 -21.29 -8.62 -27.61
C ILE A 84 -21.28 -8.39 -29.12
N LEU A 85 -20.11 -8.47 -29.76
CA LEU A 85 -19.95 -8.19 -31.19
C LEU A 85 -20.81 -9.12 -32.05
N GLY A 86 -20.80 -10.43 -31.79
CA GLY A 86 -21.61 -11.40 -32.54
C GLY A 86 -23.12 -11.20 -32.34
N ALA A 87 -23.55 -10.76 -31.16
CA ALA A 87 -24.95 -10.46 -30.90
C ALA A 87 -25.43 -9.20 -31.65
N PHE A 88 -24.59 -8.17 -31.76
CA PHE A 88 -24.90 -6.96 -32.53
C PHE A 88 -24.90 -7.23 -34.04
N GLU A 89 -23.93 -8.01 -34.53
CA GLU A 89 -23.90 -8.48 -35.92
C GLU A 89 -25.17 -9.25 -36.29
N SER A 90 -25.55 -10.24 -35.48
CA SER A 90 -26.81 -10.99 -35.64
C SER A 90 -28.06 -10.11 -35.48
N GLY A 91 -27.93 -9.00 -34.75
CA GLY A 91 -28.97 -8.01 -34.51
C GLY A 91 -29.09 -6.95 -35.60
N GLY A 92 -28.35 -7.09 -36.71
CA GLY A 92 -28.41 -6.20 -37.88
C GLY A 92 -27.43 -5.03 -37.85
N ALA A 93 -26.45 -5.02 -36.96
CA ALA A 93 -25.36 -4.03 -37.02
C ALA A 93 -24.56 -4.23 -38.33
N PRO A 94 -24.23 -3.16 -39.07
CA PRO A 94 -23.41 -3.26 -40.27
C PRO A 94 -22.04 -3.87 -39.96
N ALA A 95 -21.59 -4.81 -40.79
CA ALA A 95 -20.31 -5.51 -40.62
C ALA A 95 -19.13 -4.54 -40.38
N ALA A 96 -19.08 -3.44 -41.14
CA ALA A 96 -18.06 -2.40 -40.98
C ALA A 96 -17.98 -1.81 -39.55
N THR A 97 -19.10 -1.64 -38.86
CA THR A 97 -19.11 -1.10 -37.49
C THR A 97 -18.66 -2.14 -36.47
N VAL A 98 -19.01 -3.41 -36.69
CA VAL A 98 -18.58 -4.53 -35.85
C VAL A 98 -17.08 -4.78 -36.01
N ASP A 99 -16.56 -4.72 -37.24
CA ASP A 99 -15.14 -4.88 -37.56
C ASP A 99 -14.28 -3.73 -37.03
N ALA A 100 -14.80 -2.50 -37.07
CA ALA A 100 -14.16 -1.34 -36.45
C ALA A 100 -14.03 -1.52 -34.93
N ALA A 101 -15.10 -1.95 -34.25
CA ALA A 101 -15.06 -2.23 -32.81
C ALA A 101 -14.11 -3.38 -32.47
N ARG A 102 -14.08 -4.43 -33.29
CA ARG A 102 -13.15 -5.55 -33.14
C ARG A 102 -11.69 -5.09 -33.25
N SER A 103 -11.38 -4.30 -34.28
CA SER A 103 -10.03 -3.75 -34.49
C SER A 103 -9.58 -2.87 -33.34
N ALA A 104 -10.45 -1.96 -32.87
CA ALA A 104 -10.14 -1.10 -31.73
C ALA A 104 -9.84 -1.88 -30.45
N LEU A 105 -10.54 -3.00 -30.21
CA LEU A 105 -10.27 -3.86 -29.06
C LEU A 105 -8.92 -4.59 -29.17
N VAL A 106 -8.54 -5.03 -30.37
CA VAL A 106 -7.23 -5.64 -30.62
C VAL A 106 -6.11 -4.64 -30.35
N ASP A 107 -6.26 -3.39 -30.82
CA ASP A 107 -5.28 -2.33 -30.54
C ASP A 107 -5.21 -1.99 -29.05
N PHE A 108 -6.36 -1.95 -28.37
CA PHE A 108 -6.40 -1.74 -26.94
C PHE A 108 -5.71 -2.86 -26.15
N ASP A 109 -6.00 -4.12 -26.47
CA ASP A 109 -5.32 -5.27 -25.85
C ASP A 109 -3.80 -5.26 -26.15
N ARG A 110 -3.38 -4.81 -27.35
CA ARG A 110 -1.97 -4.65 -27.69
C ARG A 110 -1.27 -3.58 -26.84
N VAL A 111 -1.92 -2.44 -26.57
CA VAL A 111 -1.37 -1.41 -25.66
C VAL A 111 -1.19 -1.99 -24.26
N ILE A 112 -2.15 -2.78 -23.78
CA ILE A 112 -2.05 -3.45 -22.47
C ILE A 112 -0.88 -4.43 -22.45
N GLU A 113 -0.78 -5.31 -23.44
CA GLU A 113 0.29 -6.30 -23.55
C GLU A 113 1.67 -5.62 -23.56
N VAL A 114 1.86 -4.56 -24.36
CA VAL A 114 3.14 -3.87 -24.53
C VAL A 114 3.61 -3.18 -23.25
N HIS A 115 2.71 -2.54 -22.51
CA HIS A 115 3.11 -1.72 -21.36
C HIS A 115 3.07 -2.46 -20.03
N VAL A 116 2.11 -3.36 -19.84
CA VAL A 116 1.83 -3.96 -18.53
C VAL A 116 1.62 -5.47 -18.58
N GLY A 117 1.72 -6.08 -19.76
CA GLY A 117 1.59 -7.52 -19.98
C GLY A 117 0.17 -8.04 -19.90
N ASP A 118 -0.59 -7.67 -18.86
CA ASP A 118 -1.95 -8.16 -18.67
C ASP A 118 -2.88 -7.15 -17.99
N ARG A 119 -4.19 -7.44 -18.03
CA ARG A 119 -5.24 -6.57 -17.46
C ARG A 119 -5.21 -6.47 -15.94
N SER A 120 -4.73 -7.50 -15.24
CA SER A 120 -4.60 -7.46 -13.78
C SER A 120 -3.47 -6.52 -13.35
N THR A 121 -2.37 -6.53 -14.09
CA THR A 121 -1.24 -5.62 -13.91
C THR A 121 -1.61 -4.20 -14.32
N LEU A 122 -2.39 -4.02 -15.40
CA LEU A 122 -2.98 -2.71 -15.75
C LEU A 122 -3.74 -2.09 -14.58
N GLN A 123 -4.60 -2.88 -13.94
CA GLN A 123 -5.39 -2.42 -12.79
C GLN A 123 -4.49 -1.98 -11.62
N LEU A 124 -3.38 -2.67 -11.39
CA LEU A 124 -2.39 -2.32 -10.37
C LEU A 124 -1.69 -1.00 -10.71
N VAL A 125 -1.23 -0.83 -11.95
CA VAL A 125 -0.56 0.40 -12.43
C VAL A 125 -1.48 1.61 -12.32
N LEU A 126 -2.74 1.48 -12.77
CA LEU A 126 -3.74 2.56 -12.66
C LEU A 126 -4.01 2.93 -11.21
N SER A 127 -4.09 1.94 -10.31
CA SER A 127 -4.29 2.17 -8.88
C SER A 127 -3.08 2.83 -8.19
N SER A 128 -1.87 2.59 -8.70
CA SER A 128 -0.63 3.13 -8.16
C SER A 128 -0.33 4.56 -8.65
N ASN A 129 -0.51 4.82 -9.96
CA ASN A 129 -0.15 6.10 -10.57
C ASN A 129 -1.19 7.20 -10.32
N ALA A 130 -2.47 6.83 -10.17
CA ALA A 130 -3.55 7.77 -9.94
C ALA A 130 -4.53 7.27 -8.86
N PRO A 131 -4.08 7.09 -7.61
CA PRO A 131 -4.91 6.53 -6.54
C PRO A 131 -6.18 7.35 -6.29
N HIS A 132 -6.14 8.67 -6.51
CA HIS A 132 -7.29 9.57 -6.38
C HIS A 132 -8.38 9.35 -7.46
N LYS A 133 -8.05 8.70 -8.58
CA LYS A 133 -8.99 8.35 -9.67
C LYS A 133 -9.63 6.97 -9.50
N VAL A 134 -9.12 6.15 -8.58
CA VAL A 134 -9.63 4.80 -8.33
C VAL A 134 -10.64 4.82 -7.19
N PRO A 135 -11.80 4.15 -7.31
CA PRO A 135 -12.76 4.05 -6.22
C PRO A 135 -12.12 3.55 -4.92
N GLN A 136 -12.42 4.21 -3.80
CA GLN A 136 -11.82 3.92 -2.50
C GLN A 136 -12.00 2.44 -2.09
N GLU A 137 -13.13 1.83 -2.43
CA GLU A 137 -13.42 0.41 -2.18
C GLU A 137 -12.41 -0.52 -2.86
N GLN A 138 -12.00 -0.20 -4.08
CA GLN A 138 -11.01 -0.98 -4.83
C GLN A 138 -9.62 -0.85 -4.21
N LEU A 139 -9.22 0.35 -3.76
CA LEU A 139 -7.99 0.54 -3.01
C LEU A 139 -8.01 -0.24 -1.69
N HIS A 140 -9.14 -0.26 -0.99
CA HIS A 140 -9.31 -1.04 0.24
C HIS A 140 -9.20 -2.54 -0.03
N ALA A 141 -9.78 -3.04 -1.13
CA ALA A 141 -9.65 -4.44 -1.52
C ALA A 141 -8.19 -4.82 -1.79
N THR A 142 -7.44 -3.99 -2.53
CA THR A 142 -6.01 -4.21 -2.77
C THR A 142 -5.19 -4.20 -1.48
N ARG A 143 -5.43 -3.23 -0.59
CA ARG A 143 -4.77 -3.17 0.73
C ARG A 143 -5.08 -4.40 1.57
N LYS A 144 -6.33 -4.88 1.56
CA LYS A 144 -6.75 -6.09 2.26
C LYS A 144 -6.03 -7.33 1.71
N MET A 145 -5.92 -7.47 0.38
CA MET A 145 -5.16 -8.56 -0.23
C MET A 145 -3.68 -8.49 0.14
N ALA A 146 -3.07 -7.30 0.13
CA ALA A 146 -1.68 -7.12 0.56
C ALA A 146 -1.49 -7.47 2.05
N TYR A 147 -2.42 -7.07 2.92
CA TYR A 147 -2.42 -7.46 4.33
C TYR A 147 -2.50 -8.98 4.50
N GLN A 148 -3.43 -9.64 3.81
CA GLN A 148 -3.59 -11.09 3.87
C GLN A 148 -2.37 -11.83 3.31
N GLY A 149 -1.83 -11.38 2.18
CA GLY A 149 -0.63 -11.95 1.57
C GLY A 149 0.60 -11.83 2.47
N ASN A 150 0.86 -10.62 3.01
CA ASN A 150 1.95 -10.42 3.96
C ASN A 150 1.76 -11.22 5.24
N SER A 151 0.53 -11.27 5.78
CA SER A 151 0.23 -12.10 6.96
C SER A 151 0.52 -13.57 6.68
N ALA A 152 0.13 -14.08 5.51
CA ALA A 152 0.40 -15.45 5.10
C ALA A 152 1.90 -15.73 4.92
N ILE A 153 2.67 -14.80 4.32
CA ILE A 153 4.13 -14.91 4.11
C ILE A 153 4.87 -14.92 5.45
N TRP A 154 4.59 -13.94 6.32
CA TRP A 154 5.29 -13.75 7.59
C TRP A 154 4.76 -14.66 8.70
N GLY A 155 3.58 -15.26 8.52
CA GLY A 155 2.96 -16.12 9.52
C GLY A 155 2.54 -15.37 10.78
N ILE A 156 2.41 -14.04 10.72
CA ILE A 156 2.05 -13.17 11.83
C ILE A 156 1.30 -11.95 11.32
N GLN A 157 0.38 -11.45 12.12
CA GLN A 157 -0.36 -10.22 11.84
C GLN A 157 -0.66 -9.46 13.13
N ALA A 158 -0.91 -8.17 13.02
CA ALA A 158 -1.32 -7.30 14.12
C ALA A 158 -2.53 -6.46 13.71
N ARG A 159 -3.25 -5.92 14.71
CA ARG A 159 -4.27 -4.90 14.44
C ARG A 159 -3.61 -3.54 14.27
N VAL A 160 -2.72 -3.17 15.19
CA VAL A 160 -2.04 -1.87 15.15
C VAL A 160 -0.55 -2.06 15.35
N ARG A 161 0.25 -1.40 14.51
CA ARG A 161 1.64 -1.06 14.79
C ARG A 161 1.71 0.43 15.12
N PHE A 162 2.44 0.80 16.16
CA PHE A 162 2.67 2.20 16.43
C PHE A 162 4.11 2.49 16.84
N ALA A 163 4.56 3.70 16.52
CA ALA A 163 5.84 4.26 16.92
C ALA A 163 5.70 5.78 17.08
N SER A 164 5.93 6.28 18.27
CA SER A 164 5.91 7.70 18.59
C SER A 164 7.30 8.10 19.08
N PHE A 165 7.84 9.16 18.49
CA PHE A 165 9.17 9.68 18.81
C PHE A 165 9.02 11.06 19.42
N PHE A 166 9.85 11.37 20.42
CA PHE A 166 9.81 12.64 21.13
C PHE A 166 11.21 13.23 21.16
N LEU A 167 11.33 14.50 20.78
CA LEU A 167 12.58 15.26 20.78
C LEU A 167 12.48 16.43 21.73
N ALA A 168 13.46 16.58 22.62
CA ALA A 168 13.57 17.72 23.52
C ALA A 168 15.02 18.22 23.59
N PRO A 169 15.25 19.53 23.83
CA PRO A 169 16.60 19.99 24.14
C PRO A 169 17.07 19.36 25.45
N ASN A 170 18.31 18.89 25.51
CA ASN A 170 18.87 18.47 26.79
C ASN A 170 19.23 19.73 27.61
N ARG A 171 18.84 19.74 28.89
CA ARG A 171 19.03 20.90 29.78
C ARG A 171 20.51 21.16 30.10
N ASP A 172 21.26 20.09 30.34
CA ASP A 172 22.63 20.15 30.84
C ASP A 172 23.64 20.19 29.67
N HIS A 173 23.22 19.75 28.48
CA HIS A 173 23.97 19.74 27.22
C HIS A 173 23.14 20.38 26.08
N PRO A 174 23.06 21.72 25.96
CA PRO A 174 22.15 22.39 25.03
C PRO A 174 22.39 22.13 23.53
N SER A 175 23.55 21.58 23.16
CA SER A 175 23.91 21.15 21.81
C SER A 175 23.40 19.74 21.47
N LEU A 176 22.87 19.01 22.45
CA LEU A 176 22.36 17.66 22.31
C LEU A 176 20.86 17.60 22.56
N LEU A 177 20.23 16.56 22.02
CA LEU A 177 18.82 16.24 22.18
C LEU A 177 18.66 15.10 23.18
N ASP A 178 17.64 15.25 24.02
CA ASP A 178 16.99 14.12 24.66
C ASP A 178 16.01 13.51 23.67
N THR A 179 16.01 12.19 23.57
CA THR A 179 15.04 11.44 22.77
C THR A 179 14.22 10.54 23.67
N ALA A 180 12.95 10.38 23.35
CA ALA A 180 12.16 9.26 23.84
C ALA A 180 11.47 8.58 22.68
N SER A 181 11.27 7.28 22.78
CA SER A 181 10.46 6.54 21.83
C SER A 181 9.52 5.59 22.55
N LEU A 182 8.30 5.52 22.02
CA LEU A 182 7.28 4.57 22.41
C LEU A 182 6.96 3.75 21.17
N GLY A 183 6.92 2.44 21.28
CA GLY A 183 6.52 1.60 20.16
C GLY A 183 5.87 0.32 20.61
N GLY A 184 5.14 -0.32 19.71
CA GLY A 184 4.45 -1.54 20.07
C GLY A 184 3.58 -2.11 18.98
N LEU A 185 3.00 -3.25 19.30
CA LEU A 185 2.04 -3.94 18.47
C LEU A 185 0.84 -4.36 19.32
N VAL A 186 -0.36 -4.14 18.77
CA VAL A 186 -1.64 -4.42 19.42
C VAL A 186 -2.34 -5.58 18.73
N ASP A 187 -2.89 -6.50 19.52
CA ASP A 187 -3.64 -7.67 19.07
C ASP A 187 -2.88 -8.54 18.05
N VAL A 188 -1.61 -8.80 18.33
CA VAL A 188 -0.78 -9.66 17.50
C VAL A 188 -1.27 -11.08 17.53
N ARG A 189 -1.36 -11.71 16.36
CA ARG A 189 -1.79 -13.09 16.17
C ARG A 189 -0.79 -13.83 15.30
N ARG A 190 -0.36 -14.99 15.79
CA ARG A 190 0.42 -15.93 14.99
C ARG A 190 -0.49 -16.73 14.09
N LEU A 191 -0.01 -17.00 12.88
CA LEU A 191 -0.60 -17.92 11.93
C LEU A 191 0.21 -19.23 11.83
N ARG A 192 1.42 -19.27 12.44
CA ARG A 192 2.29 -20.46 12.53
C ARG A 192 2.85 -20.58 13.95
N ALA A 193 2.97 -21.81 14.45
CA ALA A 193 3.41 -22.05 15.82
C ALA A 193 4.95 -21.95 15.99
N ASP A 194 5.71 -22.25 14.94
CA ASP A 194 7.11 -22.70 15.09
C ASP A 194 8.17 -21.65 14.73
N VAL A 195 7.76 -20.50 14.18
CA VAL A 195 8.70 -19.48 13.69
C VAL A 195 8.87 -18.36 14.70
N GLY A 196 10.11 -18.13 15.13
CA GLY A 196 10.49 -16.93 15.86
C GLY A 196 10.39 -15.71 14.93
N THR A 197 9.58 -14.72 15.30
CA THR A 197 9.32 -13.57 14.43
C THR A 197 10.19 -12.39 14.85
N PRO A 198 11.02 -11.81 13.96
CA PRO A 198 11.73 -10.56 14.25
C PRO A 198 10.72 -9.43 14.45
N LEU A 199 10.83 -8.71 15.55
CA LEU A 199 9.86 -7.68 15.95
C LEU A 199 10.37 -6.28 15.65
N PHE A 200 11.58 -5.98 16.13
CA PHE A 200 12.29 -4.74 15.87
C PHE A 200 13.79 -4.93 16.17
N MET A 201 14.58 -3.98 15.68
CA MET A 201 16.00 -3.86 15.96
C MET A 201 16.24 -2.52 16.65
N ARG A 202 17.10 -2.52 17.66
CA ARG A 202 17.59 -1.30 18.30
C ARG A 202 19.02 -1.05 17.82
N PHE A 203 19.23 0.05 17.12
CA PHE A 203 20.54 0.52 16.66
C PHE A 203 20.48 2.01 16.32
N SER A 204 21.65 2.62 16.14
CA SER A 204 21.81 3.99 15.71
C SER A 204 23.04 4.10 14.82
N TYR A 205 23.00 5.00 13.85
CA TYR A 205 24.05 5.16 12.84
C TYR A 205 24.30 6.64 12.53
N ASN A 206 25.47 6.91 11.95
CA ASN A 206 25.81 8.20 11.32
C ASN A 206 25.46 8.14 9.81
N ASP A 207 25.40 9.28 9.13
CA ASP A 207 25.03 9.33 7.70
C ASP A 207 25.94 8.47 6.80
N ASP A 208 27.20 8.22 7.20
CA ASP A 208 28.14 7.34 6.52
C ASP A 208 27.87 5.83 6.73
N GLY A 209 26.81 5.48 7.46
CA GLY A 209 26.41 4.11 7.79
C GLY A 209 27.19 3.49 8.94
N THR A 210 28.14 4.20 9.56
CA THR A 210 28.85 3.70 10.74
C THR A 210 27.94 3.68 11.95
N ILE A 211 28.18 2.73 12.86
CA ILE A 211 27.39 2.60 14.10
C ILE A 211 27.69 3.79 15.00
N ARG A 212 26.62 4.45 15.45
CA ARG A 212 26.69 5.47 16.48
C ARG A 212 26.56 4.82 17.85
N THR A 213 27.59 4.98 18.68
CA THR A 213 27.51 4.66 20.10
C THR A 213 26.96 5.87 20.86
N GLY A 214 26.08 5.61 21.82
CA GLY A 214 25.45 6.64 22.65
C GLY A 214 25.18 6.13 24.05
N PRO A 215 24.59 6.96 24.92
CA PRO A 215 24.17 6.55 26.25
C PRO A 215 23.20 5.36 26.19
N GLU A 216 23.25 4.51 27.20
CA GLU A 216 22.29 3.40 27.33
C GLU A 216 20.88 3.97 27.52
N PRO A 217 19.87 3.43 26.81
CA PRO A 217 18.49 3.89 26.97
C PRO A 217 17.94 3.52 28.36
N GLU A 218 17.21 4.46 28.95
CA GLU A 218 16.49 4.32 30.21
C GLU A 218 15.04 3.89 29.94
N PRO A 219 14.44 3.02 30.77
CA PRO A 219 13.03 2.68 30.64
C PRO A 219 12.14 3.87 31.02
N ILE A 220 11.06 4.10 30.26
CA ILE A 220 10.04 5.10 30.62
C ILE A 220 9.23 4.65 31.84
N GLU A 221 8.87 3.36 31.88
CA GLU A 221 8.19 2.75 33.03
C GLU A 221 9.24 2.18 34.00
N PRO A 222 9.29 2.62 35.27
CA PRO A 222 10.21 2.08 36.24
C PRO A 222 10.04 0.57 36.39
N GLY A 223 11.16 -0.17 36.33
CA GLY A 223 11.14 -1.61 36.51
C GLY A 223 10.74 -2.02 37.93
N ASN A 224 10.17 -3.22 38.06
CA ASN A 224 9.85 -3.86 39.34
C ASN A 224 11.01 -4.73 39.89
N GLY A 225 12.26 -4.42 39.50
CA GLY A 225 13.44 -5.22 39.84
C GLY A 225 13.68 -6.46 38.97
N GLN A 226 12.81 -6.78 38.01
CA GLN A 226 13.04 -7.85 37.03
C GLN A 226 13.80 -7.36 35.79
N PRO A 227 14.63 -8.22 35.16
CA PRO A 227 15.25 -7.89 33.87
C PRO A 227 14.21 -7.48 32.82
N ASN A 228 14.43 -6.33 32.17
CA ASN A 228 13.58 -5.79 31.12
C ASN A 228 14.40 -5.38 29.89
N PRO A 229 15.03 -6.33 29.19
CA PRO A 229 15.96 -6.01 28.09
C PRO A 229 15.26 -5.29 26.92
N MET A 230 13.94 -5.44 26.79
CA MET A 230 13.13 -4.79 25.78
C MET A 230 12.58 -3.42 26.20
N LEU A 231 12.80 -3.00 27.45
CA LEU A 231 12.22 -1.77 28.01
C LEU A 231 10.68 -1.75 27.83
N LEU A 232 10.04 -2.89 28.08
CA LEU A 232 8.59 -3.03 28.04
C LEU A 232 7.93 -2.12 29.07
N MET A 233 6.83 -1.49 28.67
CA MET A 233 5.90 -0.80 29.56
C MET A 233 4.78 -1.79 29.90
N ARG A 234 4.97 -2.51 31.01
CA ARG A 234 4.19 -3.68 31.42
C ARG A 234 2.72 -3.36 31.62
N GLU A 235 2.37 -2.16 32.11
CA GLU A 235 0.97 -1.73 32.28
C GLU A 235 0.20 -1.76 30.94
N PHE A 236 0.89 -1.55 29.82
CA PHE A 236 0.29 -1.55 28.48
C PHE A 236 0.43 -2.89 27.73
N CYS A 237 1.04 -3.90 28.37
CA CYS A 237 1.21 -5.23 27.78
C CYS A 237 0.09 -6.19 28.19
N SER A 238 -0.18 -7.20 27.36
CA SER A 238 -1.06 -8.30 27.75
C SER A 238 -0.48 -9.11 28.90
N THR A 239 -1.36 -9.71 29.69
CA THR A 239 -1.00 -10.69 30.72
C THR A 239 -1.51 -12.08 30.32
N PRO A 240 -0.65 -13.11 30.27
CA PRO A 240 0.79 -13.06 30.50
C PRO A 240 1.54 -12.31 29.39
N ILE A 241 2.68 -11.69 29.76
CA ILE A 241 3.60 -11.10 28.79
C ILE A 241 4.21 -12.26 27.97
N PRO A 242 4.25 -12.17 26.63
CA PRO A 242 4.85 -13.22 25.80
C PRO A 242 6.36 -13.33 26.03
N ASP A 243 6.91 -14.50 25.73
CA ASP A 243 8.36 -14.71 25.81
C ASP A 243 9.08 -14.10 24.61
N PHE A 244 10.17 -13.39 24.90
CA PHE A 244 10.97 -12.67 23.92
C PHE A 244 12.44 -13.07 24.01
N ARG A 245 13.08 -13.19 22.85
CA ARG A 245 14.50 -13.49 22.73
C ARG A 245 15.24 -12.27 22.23
N ALA A 246 16.22 -11.81 23.00
CA ALA A 246 17.18 -10.81 22.57
C ALA A 246 18.37 -11.51 21.91
N LEU A 247 18.56 -11.29 20.62
CA LEU A 247 19.71 -11.78 19.87
C LEU A 247 20.64 -10.59 19.61
N ARG A 248 21.80 -10.60 20.27
CA ARG A 248 22.86 -9.62 19.98
C ARG A 248 23.62 -10.08 18.74
N ASP A 249 23.71 -9.22 17.75
CA ASP A 249 24.48 -9.43 16.53
C ASP A 249 25.37 -8.20 16.28
N GLY A 250 26.64 -8.34 16.64
CA GLY A 250 27.58 -7.20 16.66
C GLY A 250 27.06 -6.06 17.54
N SER A 251 26.78 -4.93 16.90
CA SER A 251 26.37 -3.68 17.55
C SER A 251 24.87 -3.48 17.70
N TYR A 252 24.04 -4.36 17.13
CA TYR A 252 22.60 -4.22 17.21
C TYR A 252 21.97 -5.37 18.00
N THR A 253 20.88 -5.06 18.69
CA THR A 253 20.06 -6.07 19.36
C THR A 253 18.79 -6.29 18.57
N ARG A 254 18.57 -7.52 18.12
CA ARG A 254 17.34 -7.96 17.47
C ARG A 254 16.45 -8.65 18.50
N PHE A 255 15.21 -8.21 18.61
CA PHE A 255 14.22 -8.86 19.46
C PHE A 255 13.31 -9.75 18.64
N GLN A 256 13.10 -10.98 19.11
CA GLN A 256 12.22 -11.95 18.48
C GLN A 256 11.16 -12.43 19.45
N LEU A 257 9.94 -12.65 18.96
CA LEU A 257 8.92 -13.41 19.67
C LEU A 257 9.32 -14.89 19.69
N ALA A 258 9.38 -15.52 20.86
CA ALA A 258 9.55 -16.97 20.96
C ALA A 258 8.34 -17.73 20.35
N PRO A 259 8.43 -19.02 19.98
CA PRO A 259 7.28 -19.82 19.54
C PRO A 259 6.09 -19.76 20.51
N GLY A 260 4.86 -19.98 20.03
CA GLY A 260 3.67 -19.90 20.88
C GLY A 260 2.34 -20.22 20.20
N PRO A 261 1.20 -20.08 20.90
CA PRO A 261 -0.11 -20.46 20.40
C PRO A 261 -0.55 -19.70 19.13
N ILE A 262 -1.31 -20.36 18.27
CA ILE A 262 -1.84 -19.80 17.02
C ILE A 262 -3.17 -19.05 17.26
N GLY A 263 -3.41 -18.03 16.45
CA GLY A 263 -4.69 -17.33 16.34
C GLY A 263 -5.08 -16.58 17.61
N ASN A 264 -6.38 -16.55 17.91
CA ASN A 264 -6.92 -15.78 19.04
C ASN A 264 -6.44 -16.30 20.41
N ARG A 265 -6.05 -17.57 20.51
CA ARG A 265 -5.46 -18.12 21.75
C ARG A 265 -4.08 -17.56 22.06
N GLY A 266 -3.33 -17.17 21.03
CA GLY A 266 -2.03 -16.52 21.16
C GLY A 266 -2.10 -15.01 20.99
N ARG A 267 -3.27 -14.39 21.12
CA ARG A 267 -3.43 -12.95 20.91
C ARG A 267 -2.79 -12.17 22.06
N HIS A 268 -1.92 -11.23 21.74
CA HIS A 268 -1.23 -10.41 22.74
C HIS A 268 -0.88 -9.02 22.22
N THR A 269 -0.70 -8.10 23.15
CA THR A 269 -0.24 -6.73 22.94
C THR A 269 1.05 -6.54 23.73
N TRP A 270 2.02 -5.85 23.16
CA TRP A 270 3.18 -5.38 23.89
C TRP A 270 3.57 -3.98 23.46
N VAL A 271 4.12 -3.25 24.42
CA VAL A 271 4.54 -1.86 24.28
C VAL A 271 5.89 -1.75 24.94
N TYR A 272 6.83 -1.08 24.28
CA TYR A 272 8.11 -0.69 24.83
C TYR A 272 8.21 0.84 24.84
N GLY A 273 8.98 1.35 25.79
CA GLY A 273 9.20 2.77 25.97
C GLY A 273 10.59 3.03 26.51
N GLU A 274 11.36 3.84 25.80
CA GLU A 274 12.72 4.19 26.18
C GLU A 274 12.98 5.69 26.06
N CYS A 275 13.90 6.17 26.89
CA CYS A 275 14.41 7.53 26.84
C CYS A 275 15.94 7.49 26.81
N THR A 276 16.55 8.24 25.90
CA THR A 276 18.00 8.40 25.84
C THR A 276 18.34 9.86 26.04
N ARG A 277 19.11 10.14 27.09
CA ARG A 277 19.54 11.50 27.43
C ARG A 277 20.76 11.90 26.65
N ALA A 278 20.85 13.18 26.25
CA ALA A 278 22.03 13.75 25.59
C ALA A 278 22.58 12.88 24.45
N PHE A 279 21.70 12.44 23.55
CA PHE A 279 21.98 11.38 22.59
C PHE A 279 22.36 11.91 21.21
N ALA A 280 21.46 12.65 20.56
CA ALA A 280 21.64 13.10 19.19
C ALA A 280 22.10 14.55 19.16
N SER A 281 22.88 14.92 18.13
CA SER A 281 23.21 16.33 17.90
C SER A 281 21.93 17.10 17.59
N ARG A 282 21.79 18.27 18.21
CA ARG A 282 20.72 19.22 17.87
C ARG A 282 20.96 19.89 16.51
N PHE A 283 22.21 19.97 16.09
CA PHE A 283 22.62 20.72 14.91
C PHE A 283 23.25 19.79 13.87
N ARG A 284 22.98 20.09 12.60
CA ARG A 284 23.67 19.48 11.47
C ARG A 284 25.18 19.77 11.55
N ASP A 285 25.98 18.78 11.21
CA ASP A 285 27.42 18.93 10.96
C ASP A 285 27.80 18.40 9.56
N GLU A 286 29.09 18.39 9.24
CA GLU A 286 29.61 17.95 7.94
C GLU A 286 29.38 16.46 7.67
N ASN A 287 29.32 15.65 8.73
CA ASN A 287 29.21 14.19 8.68
C ASN A 287 27.80 13.68 9.01
N ASN A 288 26.95 14.50 9.63
CA ASN A 288 25.58 14.19 10.02
C ASN A 288 24.67 15.34 9.63
N THR A 289 24.07 15.18 8.47
CA THR A 289 23.27 16.19 7.79
C THR A 289 21.77 16.03 8.03
N VAL A 290 21.34 14.82 8.39
CA VAL A 290 19.94 14.47 8.64
C VAL A 290 19.77 13.71 9.96
N GLY A 291 18.60 13.85 10.57
CA GLY A 291 18.17 13.03 11.70
C GLY A 291 16.95 12.22 11.29
N GLU A 292 17.02 10.90 11.48
CA GLU A 292 15.97 9.98 11.01
C GLU A 292 15.32 9.23 12.18
N HIS A 293 14.00 9.09 12.09
CA HIS A 293 13.21 8.23 12.96
C HIS A 293 12.43 7.25 12.10
N VAL A 294 12.62 5.96 12.34
CA VAL A 294 12.12 4.91 11.46
C VAL A 294 11.14 4.01 12.20
N ALA A 295 9.96 3.84 11.63
CA ALA A 295 8.97 2.86 12.08
C ALA A 295 8.89 1.71 11.04
N PRO A 296 9.79 0.71 11.09
CA PRO A 296 9.86 -0.31 10.04
C PRO A 296 8.62 -1.20 10.06
N VAL A 297 7.93 -1.37 8.94
CA VAL A 297 6.71 -2.21 8.86
C VAL A 297 7.08 -3.62 8.41
N GLN A 298 7.58 -4.44 9.33
CA GLN A 298 7.99 -5.83 9.08
C GLN A 298 6.91 -6.87 9.42
N ILE A 299 5.85 -6.45 10.10
CA ILE A 299 4.69 -7.28 10.46
C ILE A 299 3.47 -6.65 9.82
N ALA A 300 2.65 -7.46 9.14
CA ALA A 300 1.40 -7.01 8.57
C ALA A 300 0.50 -6.45 9.67
N ALA A 301 0.12 -5.18 9.57
CA ALA A 301 -0.77 -4.51 10.51
C ALA A 301 -1.95 -3.88 9.76
N GLU A 302 -3.13 -3.88 10.37
CA GLU A 302 -4.29 -3.18 9.80
C GLU A 302 -4.09 -1.66 9.84
N TRP A 303 -3.42 -1.17 10.88
CA TRP A 303 -3.10 0.24 11.10
C TRP A 303 -1.62 0.45 11.44
N LEU A 304 -1.06 1.53 10.90
CA LEU A 304 0.20 2.12 11.33
C LEU A 304 -0.07 3.50 11.92
N LEU A 305 0.35 3.74 13.16
CA LEU A 305 0.47 5.07 13.74
C LEU A 305 1.96 5.40 13.85
N ALA A 306 2.39 6.49 13.20
CA ALA A 306 3.77 6.95 13.30
C ALA A 306 3.76 8.47 13.49
N ASP A 307 4.36 8.95 14.57
CA ASP A 307 4.40 10.37 14.88
C ASP A 307 5.76 10.80 15.46
N LEU A 308 6.12 12.05 15.20
CA LEU A 308 7.30 12.71 15.72
C LEU A 308 6.85 13.99 16.43
N GLN A 309 7.00 13.99 17.75
CA GLN A 309 6.69 15.12 18.62
C GLN A 309 7.97 15.90 18.90
N VAL A 310 7.97 17.17 18.52
CA VAL A 310 9.13 18.05 18.71
C VAL A 310 8.81 19.08 19.78
N HIS A 311 9.66 19.20 20.80
CA HIS A 311 9.49 20.19 21.85
C HIS A 311 9.51 21.61 21.25
N ARG A 312 8.61 22.48 21.69
CA ARG A 312 8.41 23.86 21.19
C ARG A 312 9.67 24.76 21.18
N ASP A 313 10.70 24.38 21.92
CA ASP A 313 11.97 25.10 22.01
C ASP A 313 12.97 24.71 20.91
N LEU A 314 12.68 23.65 20.17
CA LEU A 314 13.41 23.23 18.99
C LEU A 314 12.78 23.90 17.76
N LYS A 315 13.38 25.01 17.30
CA LYS A 315 12.81 25.89 16.26
C LYS A 315 12.94 25.37 14.81
N PHE A 316 13.43 24.15 14.61
CA PHE A 316 13.60 23.57 13.28
C PHE A 316 12.35 22.84 12.77
N ALA A 317 11.33 22.67 13.62
CA ALA A 317 10.05 22.03 13.31
C ALA A 317 8.88 22.98 13.61
#